data_AF-U6DCZ7-F1
#
_entry.id   AF-U6DCZ7-F1
#
_cell.length_a   1.000
_cell.length_b   1.000
_cell.length_c   1.000
_cell.angle_alpha   90.00
_cell.angle_beta   90.00
_cell.angle_gamma   90.00
#
_symmetry.space_group_name_H-M   'P 1'
#
loop_
_entity.id
_entity.type
_entity.pdbx_description
1 polymer ?
#
loop_
_entity_poly.entity_id
_entity_poly.type
_entity_poly.pdbx_seq_one_letter_code
_entity_poly.pdbx_strand_id
1 'polypeptide(L)'
;YVIHQAGSKKFNRAKLLNVGYLEALKDENWDCFIFHDVDLVPENDLNLYKCEEQPKHLVVGRNSTGYRLRYSGYFGGVTALSREQFFKVNGFSNNYWGWGGEDDDLRLRVELHRMKIIRPMPEVGKYTMIFHTRDRGNEVNIERMKLLHQVSRVWRTDGLTSCIYKLLSVDYNPLYTNITVDFWSGA
;
A
#
# COMPACT_ATOMS: atom_id res chain seq x y z
N TYR A 1 -8.02 -5.15 -8.68
CA TYR A 1 -6.85 -4.98 -9.57
C TYR A 1 -5.64 -5.65 -8.95
N VAL A 2 -4.90 -6.43 -9.72
CA VAL A 2 -3.58 -6.94 -9.36
C VAL A 2 -2.55 -6.13 -10.15
N ILE A 3 -1.64 -5.45 -9.46
CA ILE A 3 -0.62 -4.62 -10.11
C ILE A 3 0.69 -5.40 -10.14
N HIS A 4 1.06 -5.85 -11.32
CA HIS A 4 2.20 -6.71 -11.58
C HIS A 4 3.42 -5.88 -11.99
N GLN A 5 4.53 -6.02 -11.26
CA GLN A 5 5.81 -5.42 -11.62
C GLN A 5 6.59 -6.29 -12.60
N ALA A 6 6.80 -5.81 -13.82
CA ALA A 6 7.56 -6.54 -14.82
C ALA A 6 9.06 -6.63 -14.49
N GLY A 7 9.70 -7.69 -14.98
CA GLY A 7 11.13 -7.93 -14.82
C GLY A 7 11.52 -8.50 -13.45
N SER A 8 12.82 -8.51 -13.16
CA SER A 8 13.40 -9.17 -11.98
C SER A 8 14.18 -8.21 -11.06
N LYS A 9 13.93 -6.90 -11.21
CA LYS A 9 14.58 -5.87 -10.39
C LYS A 9 13.86 -5.74 -9.04
N LYS A 10 14.44 -4.94 -8.13
CA LYS A 10 13.90 -4.76 -6.78
C LYS A 10 12.41 -4.42 -6.81
N PHE A 11 11.66 -5.04 -5.91
CA PHE A 11 10.24 -4.82 -5.74
C PHE A 11 9.97 -3.45 -5.15
N ASN A 12 8.93 -2.77 -5.62
CA ASN A 12 8.47 -1.50 -5.07
C ASN A 12 6.96 -1.53 -4.87
N ARG A 13 6.56 -2.04 -3.72
CA ARG A 13 5.17 -2.14 -3.29
C ARG A 13 4.46 -0.79 -3.36
N ALA A 14 5.05 0.22 -2.73
CA ALA A 14 4.52 1.57 -2.64
C ALA A 14 4.16 2.17 -4.01
N LYS A 15 5.08 2.05 -4.97
CA LYS A 15 4.90 2.55 -6.33
C LYS A 15 3.85 1.75 -7.11
N LEU A 16 3.75 0.44 -6.93
CA LEU A 16 2.69 -0.37 -7.52
C LEU A 16 1.30 0.02 -6.98
N LEU A 17 1.19 0.34 -5.69
CA LEU A 17 -0.07 0.80 -5.11
C LEU A 17 -0.50 2.17 -5.67
N ASN A 18 0.46 3.08 -5.92
CA ASN A 18 0.20 4.33 -6.66
C ASN A 18 -0.29 4.06 -8.09
N VAL A 19 0.36 3.13 -8.82
CA VAL A 19 -0.10 2.71 -10.16
C VAL A 19 -1.52 2.17 -10.11
N GLY A 20 -1.83 1.31 -9.14
CA GLY A 20 -3.17 0.75 -8.99
C GLY A 20 -4.24 1.81 -8.79
N TYR A 21 -3.95 2.84 -7.97
CA TYR A 21 -4.83 3.99 -7.82
C TYR A 21 -5.03 4.74 -9.15
N LEU A 22 -3.95 5.04 -9.87
CA LEU A 22 -3.98 5.81 -11.10
C LEU A 22 -4.69 5.07 -12.25
N GLU A 23 -4.45 3.77 -12.40
CA GLU A 23 -5.04 2.97 -13.48
C GLU A 23 -6.49 2.59 -13.18
N ALA A 24 -6.84 2.25 -11.93
CA ALA A 24 -8.21 1.95 -11.57
C ALA A 24 -9.15 3.14 -11.83
N LEU A 25 -8.68 4.38 -11.65
CA LEU A 25 -9.45 5.59 -11.95
C LEU A 25 -9.64 5.87 -13.45
N LYS A 26 -8.86 5.24 -14.33
CA LYS A 26 -9.09 5.30 -15.78
C LYS A 26 -10.16 4.32 -16.22
N ASP A 27 -10.33 3.24 -15.45
CA ASP A 27 -11.31 2.18 -15.71
C ASP A 27 -12.68 2.59 -15.16
N GLU A 28 -12.75 3.04 -13.90
CA GLU A 28 -14.02 3.38 -13.23
C GLU A 28 -13.85 4.52 -12.21
N ASN A 29 -14.97 5.17 -11.86
CA ASN A 29 -15.00 6.27 -10.89
C ASN A 29 -15.00 5.75 -9.43
N TRP A 30 -13.92 5.07 -9.00
CA TRP A 30 -13.79 4.49 -7.66
C TRP A 30 -13.61 5.52 -6.55
N ASP A 31 -14.49 5.54 -5.54
CA ASP A 31 -14.40 6.48 -4.42
C ASP A 31 -13.56 5.97 -3.23
N CYS A 32 -13.24 4.68 -3.22
CA CYS A 32 -12.54 4.01 -2.12
C CYS A 32 -11.48 3.05 -2.63
N PHE A 33 -10.29 3.10 -2.00
CA PHE A 33 -9.16 2.26 -2.35
C PHE A 33 -8.72 1.44 -1.14
N ILE A 34 -8.70 0.12 -1.33
CA ILE A 34 -8.15 -0.82 -0.35
C ILE A 34 -6.78 -1.29 -0.88
N PHE A 35 -5.72 -0.91 -0.18
CA PHE A 35 -4.36 -1.35 -0.48
C PHE A 35 -4.07 -2.59 0.35
N HIS A 36 -3.69 -3.69 -0.30
CA HIS A 36 -3.80 -5.01 0.30
C HIS A 36 -2.63 -5.91 -0.08
N ASP A 37 -1.93 -6.44 0.91
CA ASP A 37 -0.93 -7.50 0.70
C ASP A 37 -1.61 -8.81 0.33
N VAL A 38 -1.14 -9.48 -0.73
CA VAL A 38 -1.78 -10.69 -1.28
C VAL A 38 -1.75 -11.89 -0.32
N ASP A 39 -0.83 -11.87 0.65
CA ASP A 39 -0.61 -12.94 1.61
C ASP A 39 -1.41 -12.77 2.91
N LEU A 40 -2.28 -11.75 3.01
CA LEU A 40 -3.14 -11.54 4.17
C LEU A 40 -4.59 -11.95 3.88
N VAL A 41 -5.19 -12.73 4.76
CA VAL A 41 -6.60 -13.13 4.65
C VAL A 41 -7.34 -12.74 5.93
N PRO A 42 -8.45 -11.97 5.86
CA PRO A 42 -9.21 -11.60 7.04
C PRO A 42 -9.89 -12.83 7.66
N GLU A 43 -9.88 -12.92 8.99
CA GLU A 43 -10.49 -14.04 9.73
C GLU A 43 -11.93 -13.77 10.18
N ASN A 44 -12.43 -12.56 9.96
CA ASN A 44 -13.74 -12.12 10.40
C ASN A 44 -14.38 -11.24 9.31
N ASP A 45 -15.56 -11.64 8.83
CA ASP A 45 -16.31 -10.96 7.77
C ASP A 45 -16.95 -9.63 8.23
N LEU A 46 -16.98 -9.37 9.54
CA LEU A 46 -17.33 -8.07 10.10
C LEU A 46 -16.24 -7.01 9.89
N ASN A 47 -15.03 -7.41 9.46
CA ASN A 47 -13.99 -6.46 9.08
C ASN A 47 -14.26 -5.90 7.67
N LEU A 48 -15.23 -4.97 7.57
CA LEU A 48 -15.71 -4.49 6.28
C LEU A 48 -14.64 -3.71 5.49
N TYR A 49 -14.46 -4.12 4.23
CA TYR A 49 -13.53 -3.53 3.26
C TYR A 49 -14.14 -2.29 2.61
N LYS A 50 -14.20 -1.22 3.38
CA LYS A 50 -14.72 0.08 2.96
C LYS A 50 -13.92 1.22 3.57
N CYS A 51 -14.01 2.37 2.91
CA CYS A 51 -13.45 3.62 3.40
C CYS A 51 -14.43 4.29 4.36
N GLU A 52 -13.90 5.13 5.23
CA GLU A 52 -14.63 5.93 6.20
C GLU A 52 -14.08 7.36 6.18
N GLU A 53 -14.61 8.26 7.01
CA GLU A 53 -14.16 9.66 7.09
C GLU A 53 -12.66 9.81 7.41
N GLN A 54 -12.09 8.78 8.04
CA GLN A 54 -10.69 8.70 8.43
C GLN A 54 -10.01 7.49 7.76
N PRO A 55 -8.71 7.58 7.41
CA PRO A 55 -7.94 6.44 6.91
C PRO A 55 -8.02 5.25 7.87
N LYS A 56 -8.34 4.08 7.33
CA LYS A 56 -8.59 2.87 8.12
C LYS A 56 -7.44 1.88 7.94
N HIS A 57 -6.97 1.34 9.06
CA HIS A 57 -6.03 0.23 9.08
C HIS A 57 -6.80 -1.04 9.46
N LEU A 58 -6.95 -1.95 8.51
CA LEU A 58 -7.81 -3.13 8.69
C LEU A 58 -7.11 -4.23 9.51
N VAL A 59 -5.78 -4.26 9.50
CA VAL A 59 -4.98 -5.29 10.19
C VAL A 59 -4.65 -4.85 11.62
N VAL A 60 -5.35 -5.37 12.63
CA VAL A 60 -4.96 -5.14 14.03
C VAL A 60 -3.93 -6.14 14.50
N GLY A 61 -3.98 -7.37 14.00
CA GLY A 61 -2.99 -8.40 14.32
C GLY A 61 -3.07 -9.56 13.36
N ARG A 62 -1.97 -10.31 13.29
CA ARG A 62 -1.89 -11.52 12.46
C ARG A 62 -1.39 -12.72 13.24
N ASN A 63 -1.63 -13.91 12.72
CA ASN A 63 -1.14 -15.16 13.30
C ASN A 63 0.35 -15.10 13.70
N SER A 64 1.20 -14.55 12.84
CA SER A 64 2.65 -14.41 13.08
C SER A 64 3.04 -13.36 14.14
N THR A 65 2.12 -12.47 14.54
CA THR A 65 2.32 -11.50 15.63
C THR A 65 1.57 -11.88 16.91
N GLY A 66 1.03 -13.10 16.99
CA GLY A 66 0.18 -13.51 18.09
C GLY A 66 -1.11 -12.67 18.19
N TYR A 67 -1.64 -12.23 17.04
CA TYR A 67 -2.82 -11.38 16.92
C TYR A 67 -2.72 -10.04 17.65
N ARG A 68 -1.50 -9.51 17.78
CA ARG A 68 -1.24 -8.18 18.34
C ARG A 68 -0.74 -7.23 17.27
N LEU A 69 -1.02 -5.94 17.47
CA LEU A 69 -0.47 -4.88 16.64
C LEU A 69 1.05 -4.88 16.76
N ARG A 70 1.73 -4.84 15.61
CA ARG A 70 3.19 -4.97 15.55
C ARG A 70 3.92 -3.89 16.35
N TYR A 71 3.44 -2.65 16.26
CA TYR A 71 3.82 -1.48 17.06
C TYR A 71 2.75 -0.39 16.90
N SER A 72 2.73 0.61 17.78
CA SER A 72 1.66 1.63 17.84
C SER A 72 1.42 2.37 16.52
N GLY A 73 2.50 2.71 15.82
CA GLY A 73 2.48 3.38 14.51
C GLY A 73 2.31 2.45 13.31
N TYR A 74 2.00 1.16 13.49
CA TYR A 74 1.93 0.24 12.36
C TYR A 74 0.71 0.56 11.46
N PHE A 75 0.97 0.73 10.15
CA PHE A 75 -0.01 1.07 9.13
C PHE A 75 0.17 0.24 7.84
N GLY A 76 0.69 -0.98 7.98
CA GLY A 76 0.99 -1.88 6.85
C GLY A 76 0.00 -3.02 6.70
N GLY A 77 0.22 -3.87 5.71
CA GLY A 77 -0.66 -5.02 5.44
C GLY A 77 -1.89 -4.62 4.62
N VAL A 78 -2.93 -4.14 5.29
CA VAL A 78 -4.20 -3.75 4.64
C VAL A 78 -4.70 -2.41 5.18
N THR A 79 -4.82 -1.43 4.28
CA THR A 79 -5.30 -0.08 4.58
C THR A 79 -6.37 0.36 3.59
N ALA A 80 -7.29 1.20 4.06
CA ALA A 80 -8.32 1.82 3.24
C ALA A 80 -8.23 3.34 3.32
N LEU A 81 -8.21 3.99 2.16
CA LEU A 81 -8.28 5.44 2.02
C LEU A 81 -9.28 5.79 0.92
N SER A 82 -10.11 6.80 1.17
CA SER A 82 -10.96 7.35 0.12
C SER A 82 -10.10 7.95 -1.00
N ARG A 83 -10.70 8.14 -2.18
CA ARG A 83 -10.05 8.83 -3.30
C ARG A 83 -9.42 10.15 -2.86
N GLU A 84 -10.20 10.95 -2.14
CA GLU A 84 -9.78 12.25 -1.64
C GLU A 84 -8.67 12.16 -0.59
N GLN A 85 -8.78 11.23 0.37
CA GLN A 85 -7.76 11.03 1.40
C GLN A 85 -6.42 10.65 0.78
N PHE A 86 -6.42 9.71 -0.16
CA PHE A 86 -5.21 9.23 -0.82
C PHE A 86 -4.59 10.29 -1.75
N PHE A 87 -5.42 11.01 -2.51
CA PHE A 87 -4.98 12.14 -3.32
C PHE A 87 -4.36 13.25 -2.46
N LYS A 88 -5.01 13.60 -1.34
CA LYS A 88 -4.56 14.66 -0.43
C LYS A 88 -3.16 14.43 0.13
N VAL A 89 -2.79 13.17 0.38
CA VAL A 89 -1.45 12.80 0.87
C VAL A 89 -0.42 12.60 -0.24
N ASN A 90 -0.78 12.87 -1.50
CA ASN A 90 0.02 12.56 -2.68
C ASN A 90 0.38 11.06 -2.79
N GLY A 91 -0.51 10.17 -2.34
CA GLY A 91 -0.28 8.72 -2.31
C GLY A 91 0.96 8.28 -1.54
N PHE A 92 1.48 7.09 -1.87
CA PHE A 92 2.70 6.53 -1.30
C PHE A 92 3.96 7.17 -1.89
N SER A 93 5.10 7.06 -1.19
CA SER A 93 6.42 7.37 -1.77
C SER A 93 6.79 6.38 -2.89
N ASN A 94 7.39 6.85 -3.97
CA ASN A 94 7.89 6.00 -5.06
C ASN A 94 9.32 5.48 -4.81
N ASN A 95 9.97 5.87 -3.70
CA ASN A 95 11.40 5.67 -3.49
C ASN A 95 11.77 4.46 -2.60
N TYR A 96 10.78 3.72 -2.09
CA TYR A 96 11.01 2.52 -1.29
C TYR A 96 11.22 1.29 -2.19
N TRP A 97 12.48 1.05 -2.55
CA TRP A 97 12.92 -0.13 -3.28
C TRP A 97 13.39 -1.24 -2.33
N GLY A 98 12.71 -2.37 -2.34
CA GLY A 98 12.87 -3.45 -1.37
C GLY A 98 11.97 -3.26 -0.14
N TRP A 99 12.24 -4.03 0.90
CA TRP A 99 11.35 -4.15 2.06
C TRP A 99 11.52 -3.03 3.09
N GLY A 100 10.39 -2.40 3.41
CA GLY A 100 10.12 -1.72 4.67
C GLY A 100 10.22 -0.19 4.65
N GLY A 101 9.34 0.43 5.44
CA GLY A 101 9.30 1.87 5.73
C GLY A 101 8.28 2.65 4.92
N GLU A 102 7.76 2.10 3.83
CA GLU A 102 6.79 2.76 2.96
C GLU A 102 5.42 2.96 3.62
N ASP A 103 5.01 2.01 4.47
CA ASP A 103 3.76 2.11 5.24
C ASP A 103 3.87 3.17 6.35
N ASP A 104 5.05 3.26 6.98
CA ASP A 104 5.35 4.28 7.98
C ASP A 104 5.40 5.68 7.34
N ASP A 105 5.93 5.78 6.13
CA ASP A 105 5.92 6.99 5.31
C ASP A 105 4.48 7.44 5.04
N LEU A 106 3.62 6.54 4.54
CA LEU A 106 2.21 6.86 4.30
C LEU A 106 1.52 7.32 5.59
N ARG A 107 1.76 6.65 6.72
CA ARG A 107 1.23 7.10 8.02
C ARG A 107 1.66 8.53 8.33
N LEU A 108 2.94 8.85 8.18
CA LEU A 108 3.43 10.20 8.44
C LEU A 108 2.74 11.24 7.52
N ARG A 109 2.50 10.91 6.25
CA ARG A 109 1.76 11.78 5.32
C ARG A 109 0.30 12.00 5.76
N VAL A 110 -0.35 10.94 6.24
CA VAL A 110 -1.71 10.99 6.80
C VAL A 110 -1.75 11.91 8.03
N GLU A 111 -0.79 11.75 8.94
CA GLU A 111 -0.66 12.56 10.16
C GLU A 111 -0.35 14.04 9.85
N LEU A 112 0.49 14.33 8.85
CA LEU A 112 0.77 15.69 8.37
C LEU A 112 -0.50 16.42 7.91
N HIS A 113 -1.50 15.67 7.43
CA HIS A 113 -2.81 16.20 7.03
C HIS A 113 -3.86 16.14 8.14
N ARG A 114 -3.45 15.90 9.39
CA ARG A 114 -4.29 15.85 10.59
C ARG A 114 -5.40 14.80 10.54
N MET A 115 -5.23 13.80 9.67
CA MET A 115 -6.10 12.64 9.63
C MET A 115 -5.65 11.64 10.70
N LYS A 116 -6.60 10.96 11.34
CA LYS A 116 -6.37 9.97 12.40
C LYS A 116 -6.56 8.59 11.82
N ILE A 117 -5.65 7.66 12.08
CA ILE A 117 -5.84 6.27 11.67
C ILE A 117 -6.84 5.60 12.61
N ILE A 118 -7.93 5.09 12.03
CA ILE A 118 -8.91 4.26 12.75
C ILE A 118 -8.63 2.78 12.52
N ARG A 119 -9.01 1.94 13.49
CA ARG A 119 -8.83 0.49 13.46
C ARG A 119 -10.12 -0.20 13.92
N PRO A 120 -10.47 -1.37 13.37
CA PRO A 120 -11.54 -2.20 13.92
C PRO A 120 -11.18 -2.70 15.33
N MET A 121 -12.15 -3.31 16.01
CA MET A 121 -11.87 -3.98 17.29
C MET A 121 -10.85 -5.11 17.09
N PRO A 122 -9.97 -5.41 18.06
CA PRO A 122 -8.96 -6.46 17.95
C PRO A 122 -9.52 -7.85 17.61
N GLU A 123 -10.76 -8.16 17.98
CA GLU A 123 -11.45 -9.41 17.69
C GLU A 123 -11.90 -9.51 16.22
N VAL A 124 -12.05 -8.36 15.56
CA VAL A 124 -12.50 -8.23 14.17
C VAL A 124 -11.30 -8.07 13.23
N GLY A 125 -10.30 -7.28 13.61
CA GLY A 125 -9.13 -6.96 12.79
C GLY A 125 -8.05 -8.04 12.70
N LYS A 126 -8.42 -9.33 12.77
CA LYS A 126 -7.47 -10.45 12.72
C LYS A 126 -7.27 -10.95 11.30
N TYR A 127 -6.03 -11.30 10.99
CA TYR A 127 -5.62 -11.82 9.70
C TYR A 127 -4.74 -13.07 9.84
N THR A 128 -4.93 -14.01 8.92
CA THR A 128 -3.97 -15.07 8.69
C THR A 128 -2.99 -14.61 7.61
N MET A 129 -1.69 -14.64 7.92
CA MET A 129 -0.63 -14.46 6.93
C MET A 129 -0.26 -15.80 6.32
N ILE A 130 -0.37 -15.92 4.99
CA ILE A 130 0.10 -17.05 4.22
C ILE A 130 1.63 -17.06 4.30
N PHE A 131 2.20 -18.16 4.79
CA PHE A 131 3.64 -18.23 5.03
C PHE A 131 4.42 -18.25 3.71
N HIS A 132 5.41 -17.37 3.62
CA HIS A 132 6.43 -17.40 2.57
C HIS A 132 7.79 -16.95 3.13
N THR A 133 8.87 -17.42 2.52
CA THR A 133 10.20 -16.85 2.75
C THR A 133 10.33 -15.53 2.01
N ARG A 134 11.25 -14.66 2.43
CA ARG A 134 11.45 -13.37 1.77
C ARG A 134 11.81 -13.56 0.30
N ASP A 135 11.05 -12.92 -0.57
CA ASP A 135 11.22 -13.05 -2.02
C ASP A 135 12.46 -12.30 -2.52
N ARG A 136 13.05 -12.84 -3.59
CA ARG A 136 14.16 -12.20 -4.29
C ARG A 136 13.72 -10.83 -4.81
N GLY A 137 14.55 -9.80 -4.61
CA GLY A 137 14.23 -8.42 -4.96
C GLY A 137 13.43 -7.66 -3.90
N ASN A 138 13.00 -8.32 -2.82
CA ASN A 138 12.37 -7.69 -1.67
C ASN A 138 13.28 -7.72 -0.42
N GLU A 139 14.59 -7.56 -0.62
CA GLU A 139 15.55 -7.47 0.48
C GLU A 139 15.33 -6.20 1.30
N VAL A 140 15.80 -6.20 2.54
CA VAL A 140 15.76 -5.02 3.43
C VAL A 140 16.32 -3.79 2.72
N ASN A 141 15.50 -2.74 2.62
CA ASN A 141 15.97 -1.43 2.18
C ASN A 141 16.81 -0.79 3.30
N ILE A 142 18.12 -0.69 3.08
CA ILE A 142 19.07 -0.09 4.03
C ILE A 142 18.86 1.42 4.20
N GLU A 143 18.31 2.10 3.18
CA GLU A 143 18.07 3.54 3.20
C GLU A 143 16.69 3.89 3.81
N ARG A 144 15.85 2.91 4.19
CA ARG A 144 14.47 3.16 4.65
C ARG A 144 14.36 4.18 5.78
N MET A 145 15.31 4.16 6.72
CA MET A 145 15.31 5.10 7.84
C MET A 145 15.63 6.51 7.35
N LYS A 146 16.59 6.65 6.43
CA LYS A 146 16.93 7.95 5.83
C LYS A 146 15.76 8.52 5.03
N LEU A 147 15.07 7.69 4.25
CA LEU A 147 13.85 8.08 3.53
C LEU A 147 12.77 8.55 4.51
N LEU A 148 12.54 7.81 5.60
CA LEU A 148 11.52 8.14 6.59
C LEU A 148 11.77 9.49 7.29
N HIS A 149 13.03 9.86 7.52
CA HIS A 149 13.37 11.18 8.08
C HIS A 149 13.15 12.34 7.11
N GLN A 150 12.99 12.07 5.81
CA GLN A 150 12.82 13.09 4.77
C GLN A 150 11.35 13.37 4.43
N VAL A 151 10.40 12.57 4.92
CA VAL A 151 8.98 12.63 4.54
C VAL A 151 8.40 14.03 4.54
N SER A 152 8.57 14.77 5.65
CA SER A 152 8.02 16.12 5.80
C SER A 152 8.53 17.11 4.75
N ARG A 153 9.70 16.83 4.15
CA ARG A 153 10.31 17.65 3.11
C ARG A 153 9.91 17.22 1.70
N VAL A 154 9.76 15.92 1.46
CA VAL A 154 9.67 15.37 0.09
C VAL A 154 8.28 14.87 -0.31
N TRP A 155 7.33 14.70 0.61
CA TRP A 155 6.02 14.10 0.30
C TRP A 155 5.26 14.81 -0.84
N ARG A 156 5.46 16.12 -1.01
CA ARG A 156 4.82 16.91 -2.08
C ARG A 156 5.36 16.62 -3.48
N THR A 157 6.62 16.19 -3.58
CA THR A 157 7.33 15.96 -4.85
C THR A 157 7.58 14.48 -5.12
N ASP A 158 7.43 13.62 -4.12
CA ASP A 158 7.55 12.16 -4.23
C ASP A 158 6.20 11.50 -3.91
N GLY A 159 5.46 11.10 -4.94
CA GLY A 159 4.13 10.52 -4.78
C GLY A 159 3.38 10.30 -6.10
N LEU A 160 2.06 10.42 -6.08
CA LEU A 160 1.22 10.31 -7.29
C LEU A 160 1.69 11.24 -8.41
N THR A 161 2.03 12.49 -8.07
CA THR A 161 2.47 13.51 -9.02
C THR A 161 3.79 13.19 -9.73
N SER A 162 4.60 12.28 -9.19
CA SER A 162 5.89 11.86 -9.75
C SER A 162 5.98 10.35 -10.02
N CYS A 163 4.84 9.66 -10.04
CA CYS A 163 4.78 8.23 -10.29
C CYS A 163 4.95 7.92 -11.79
N ILE A 164 6.21 7.78 -12.23
CA ILE A 164 6.55 7.43 -13.62
C ILE A 164 6.61 5.91 -13.79
N TYR A 165 5.90 5.39 -14.79
CA TYR A 165 5.87 3.98 -15.17
C TYR A 165 5.44 3.84 -16.63
N LYS A 166 5.77 2.70 -17.23
CA LYS A 166 5.29 2.27 -18.54
C LYS A 166 4.26 1.17 -18.35
N LEU A 167 3.05 1.38 -18.87
CA LEU A 167 2.02 0.35 -18.95
C LEU A 167 2.39 -0.66 -20.05
N LEU A 168 2.45 -1.95 -19.72
CA LEU A 168 2.76 -3.02 -20.66
C LEU A 168 1.51 -3.80 -21.11
N SER A 169 0.66 -4.18 -20.17
CA SER A 169 -0.60 -4.89 -20.47
C SER A 169 -1.69 -4.60 -19.44
N VAL A 170 -2.94 -4.74 -19.88
CA VAL A 170 -4.13 -4.80 -19.03
C VAL A 170 -4.94 -6.02 -19.45
N ASP A 171 -4.98 -7.03 -18.59
CA ASP A 171 -5.61 -8.32 -18.86
C ASP A 171 -6.82 -8.48 -17.95
N TYR A 172 -8.02 -8.53 -18.54
CA TYR A 172 -9.28 -8.72 -17.82
C TYR A 172 -9.56 -10.22 -17.62
N ASN A 173 -9.30 -10.74 -16.43
CA ASN A 173 -9.58 -12.13 -16.08
C ASN A 173 -10.95 -12.24 -15.38
N PRO A 174 -11.55 -13.44 -15.30
CA PRO A 174 -12.88 -13.63 -14.70
C PRO A 174 -13.03 -13.13 -13.26
N LEU A 175 -11.95 -13.14 -12.46
CA LEU A 175 -11.97 -12.77 -11.03
C LEU A 175 -11.15 -11.53 -10.70
N TYR A 176 -10.32 -11.04 -11.62
CA TYR A 176 -9.45 -9.89 -11.39
C TYR A 176 -8.91 -9.28 -12.70
N THR A 177 -8.73 -7.97 -12.69
CA THR A 177 -7.94 -7.28 -13.73
C THR A 177 -6.47 -7.28 -13.34
N ASN A 178 -5.61 -7.81 -14.21
CA ASN A 178 -4.16 -7.76 -14.07
C ASN A 178 -3.61 -6.58 -14.85
N ILE A 179 -2.80 -5.74 -14.20
CA ILE A 179 -2.15 -4.58 -14.83
C ILE A 179 -0.65 -4.77 -14.70
N THR A 180 0.04 -4.96 -15.83
CA THR A 180 1.48 -5.17 -15.84
C THR A 180 2.19 -3.87 -16.19
N VAL A 181 3.11 -3.43 -15.33
CA VAL A 181 3.88 -2.20 -15.51
C VAL A 181 5.38 -2.41 -15.40
N ASP A 182 6.13 -1.56 -16.08
CA ASP A 182 7.59 -1.48 -15.99
C ASP A 182 8.03 -0.11 -15.45
N PHE A 183 8.98 -0.12 -14.51
CA PHE A 183 9.57 1.08 -13.94
C PHE A 183 10.93 1.45 -14.53
N TRP A 184 11.45 0.67 -15.49
CA TRP A 184 12.82 0.80 -15.98
C TRP A 184 12.96 1.01 -17.47
N SER A 185 12.04 0.56 -18.31
CA SER A 185 12.03 0.94 -19.72
C SER A 185 11.21 2.21 -19.94
N GLY A 186 11.90 3.34 -20.11
CA GLY A 186 11.30 4.61 -20.53
C GLY A 186 10.81 5.51 -19.40
N ALA A 187 11.67 5.80 -18.42
CA ALA A 187 11.58 7.03 -17.62
C ALA A 187 12.45 8.11 -18.27
#